data_AF-A0A354AVH1-F1
#
_entry.id   AF-A0A354AVH1-F1
#
_cell.length_a   1.000
_cell.length_b   1.000
_cell.length_c   1.000
_cell.angle_alpha   90.00
_cell.angle_beta   90.00
_cell.angle_gamma   90.00
#
_symmetry.space_group_name_H-M   'P 1'
#
loop_
_entity.id
_entity.type
_entity.pdbx_description
1 polymer ?
#
loop_
_entity_poly.entity_id
_entity_poly.type
_entity_poly.pdbx_seq_one_letter_code
_entity_poly.pdbx_strand_id
1 'polypeptide(L)'
;PNLSSVEFKFIDPVDSVVPSDILNIRFHLSGVVKFVGKIDTQKIQSELAGKSKKEFSQIIIEQNNISKADAVIRPPWKNFFPSNSAKISIKIITK
;
A
#
# COMPACT_ATOMS: atom_id res chain seq x y z
N PRO A 1 0.30 -6.35 5.12
CA PRO A 1 -0.52 -7.56 4.92
C PRO A 1 -1.40 -7.82 6.15
N ASN A 2 -2.72 -7.81 6.00
CA ASN A 2 -3.61 -8.27 7.06
C ASN A 2 -3.70 -9.80 6.96
N LEU A 3 -3.16 -10.52 7.95
CA LEU A 3 -3.03 -11.98 7.96
C LEU A 3 -4.10 -12.68 8.83
N SER A 4 -5.08 -11.94 9.35
CA SER A 4 -6.10 -12.48 10.27
C SER A 4 -6.98 -13.58 9.65
N SER A 5 -7.02 -13.69 8.31
CA SER A 5 -7.81 -14.66 7.55
C SER A 5 -6.98 -15.81 6.97
N VAL A 6 -5.72 -15.95 7.40
CA VAL A 6 -4.82 -16.97 6.87
C VAL A 6 -4.73 -18.14 7.84
N GLU A 7 -5.05 -19.33 7.35
CA GLU A 7 -4.97 -20.58 8.09
C GLU A 7 -3.63 -21.27 7.79
N PHE A 8 -2.94 -21.65 8.87
CA PHE A 8 -1.71 -22.42 8.83
C PHE A 8 -2.00 -23.87 9.19
N LYS A 9 -1.55 -24.81 8.35
CA LYS A 9 -1.66 -26.25 8.60
C LYS A 9 -0.32 -26.92 8.39
N PHE A 10 0.11 -27.74 9.36
CA PHE A 10 1.19 -28.68 9.10
C PHE A 10 0.73 -29.69 8.06
N ILE A 11 1.59 -29.98 7.09
CA ILE A 11 1.33 -31.02 6.10
C ILE A 11 1.54 -32.40 6.73
N ASP A 12 2.48 -32.49 7.66
CA ASP A 12 2.85 -33.71 8.34
C ASP A 12 1.96 -33.95 9.58
N PRO A 13 1.49 -35.20 9.83
CA PRO A 13 0.66 -35.53 10.99
C PRO A 13 1.41 -35.23 12.29
N VAL A 14 0.86 -34.33 13.12
CA VAL A 14 1.51 -33.78 14.32
C VAL A 14 1.78 -34.86 15.38
N ASP A 15 0.99 -35.93 15.37
CA ASP A 15 1.06 -37.03 16.35
C ASP A 15 2.32 -37.91 16.22
N SER A 16 3.09 -37.74 15.14
CA SER A 16 4.29 -38.53 14.83
C SER A 16 5.58 -37.71 14.84
N VAL A 17 5.54 -36.44 15.28
CA VAL A 17 6.67 -35.51 15.12
C VAL A 17 7.26 -35.15 16.48
N VAL A 18 8.51 -35.55 16.73
CA VAL A 18 9.30 -35.10 17.89
C VAL A 18 9.97 -33.77 17.51
N PRO A 19 9.63 -32.63 18.14
CA PRO A 19 10.13 -31.30 17.75
C PRO A 19 11.66 -31.18 17.73
N SER A 20 12.35 -31.97 18.55
CA SER A 20 13.80 -31.98 18.73
C SER A 20 14.58 -32.51 17.52
N ASP A 21 13.94 -33.32 16.67
CA ASP A 21 14.59 -34.00 15.54
C ASP A 21 14.19 -33.42 14.17
N ILE A 22 13.41 -32.33 14.17
CA ILE A 22 12.89 -31.74 12.93
C ILE A 22 13.96 -30.86 12.27
N LEU A 23 14.53 -31.34 11.17
CA LEU A 23 15.40 -30.56 10.30
C LEU A 23 14.62 -29.68 9.30
N ASN A 24 13.42 -30.11 8.89
CA ASN A 24 12.59 -29.42 7.90
C ASN A 24 11.12 -29.49 8.28
N ILE A 25 10.40 -28.36 8.19
CA ILE A 25 8.96 -28.26 8.45
C ILE A 25 8.24 -27.97 7.15
N ARG A 26 7.24 -28.79 6.84
CA ARG A 26 6.34 -28.57 5.69
C ARG A 26 4.98 -28.10 6.19
N PHE A 27 4.52 -26.99 5.67
CA PHE A 27 3.23 -26.42 6.01
C PHE A 27 2.54 -25.87 4.78
N HIS A 28 1.20 -25.83 4.85
CA HIS A 28 0.37 -25.14 3.89
C HIS A 28 -0.19 -23.88 4.53
N LEU A 29 -0.05 -22.76 3.83
CA LEU A 29 -0.63 -21.48 4.19
C LEU A 29 -1.74 -21.16 3.20
N SER A 30 -2.98 -21.09 3.67
CA SER A 30 -4.14 -20.85 2.81
C SER A 30 -5.02 -19.75 3.38
N GLY A 31 -5.54 -18.87 2.54
CA GLY A 31 -6.42 -17.80 2.98
C GLY A 31 -6.49 -16.65 2.00
N VAL A 32 -7.50 -15.80 2.16
CA VAL A 32 -7.67 -14.60 1.34
C VAL A 32 -6.77 -13.51 1.91
N VAL A 33 -5.64 -13.26 1.25
CA VAL A 33 -4.74 -12.18 1.63
C VAL A 33 -5.30 -10.86 1.11
N LYS A 34 -5.74 -9.98 2.02
CA LYS A 34 -6.07 -8.60 1.66
C LYS A 34 -4.77 -7.79 1.53
N PHE A 35 -4.34 -7.55 0.30
CA PHE A 35 -3.25 -6.64 0.03
C PHE A 35 -3.72 -5.20 0.26
N VAL A 36 -3.44 -4.67 1.45
CA VAL A 36 -3.57 -3.24 1.72
C VAL A 36 -2.26 -2.61 1.28
N GLY A 37 -2.20 -2.11 0.05
CA GLY A 37 -1.08 -1.32 -0.43
C GLY A 37 -0.90 -0.12 0.50
N LYS A 38 0.23 -0.04 1.21
CA LYS A 38 0.55 1.16 1.98
C LYS A 38 0.95 2.24 0.97
N ILE A 39 0.11 3.27 0.88
CA ILE A 39 0.42 4.48 0.12
C ILE A 39 1.23 5.38 1.05
N ASP A 40 2.45 5.73 0.64
CA ASP A 40 3.27 6.70 1.36
C ASP A 40 2.77 8.11 1.04
N THR A 41 1.83 8.57 1.86
CA THR A 41 1.24 9.90 1.70
C THR A 41 2.24 11.03 1.88
N GLN A 42 3.27 10.86 2.72
CA GLN A 42 4.27 11.90 2.96
C GLN A 42 5.18 12.09 1.75
N LYS A 43 5.58 10.97 1.13
CA LYS A 43 6.32 10.98 -0.14
C LYS A 43 5.53 11.70 -1.23
N ILE A 44 4.26 11.32 -1.43
CA ILE A 44 3.41 11.95 -2.46
C ILE A 44 3.19 13.44 -2.18
N GLN A 45 2.94 13.83 -0.93
CA GLN A 45 2.82 15.24 -0.55
C GLN A 45 4.08 16.03 -0.89
N SER A 46 5.26 15.44 -0.65
CA SER A 46 6.54 16.09 -0.92
C SER A 46 6.83 16.19 -2.41
N GLU A 47 6.52 15.14 -3.18
CA GLU A 47 6.68 15.11 -4.63
C GLU A 47 5.74 16.09 -5.35
N LEU A 48 4.52 16.27 -4.83
CA LEU A 48 3.55 17.22 -5.40
C LEU A 48 3.78 18.67 -4.98
N ALA A 49 4.53 18.92 -3.90
CA ALA A 49 4.70 20.26 -3.35
C ALA A 49 5.32 21.22 -4.39
N GLY A 50 4.60 22.31 -4.70
CA GLY A 50 5.03 23.31 -5.68
C GLY A 50 4.99 22.84 -7.14
N LYS A 51 4.56 21.60 -7.43
CA LYS A 51 4.45 21.09 -8.80
C LYS A 51 3.23 21.63 -9.51
N SER A 52 3.28 21.61 -10.84
CA SER A 52 2.13 21.98 -11.66
C SER A 52 1.08 20.86 -11.68
N LYS A 53 -0.18 21.23 -11.93
CA LYS A 53 -1.27 20.26 -12.14
C LYS A 53 -1.00 19.30 -13.30
N LYS A 54 -0.16 19.71 -14.28
CA LYS A 54 0.21 18.89 -15.44
C LYS A 54 1.14 17.74 -15.06
N GLU A 55 2.03 17.96 -14.09
CA GLU A 55 2.96 16.94 -13.58
C GLU A 55 2.27 15.88 -12.71
N PHE A 56 1.05 16.15 -12.22
CA PHE A 56 0.30 15.22 -11.37
C PHE A 56 0.18 13.83 -11.97
N SER A 57 -0.22 13.72 -13.23
CA SER A 57 -0.43 12.42 -13.88
C SER A 57 0.85 11.60 -13.92
N GLN A 58 1.99 12.24 -14.21
CA GLN A 58 3.28 11.55 -14.26
C GLN A 58 3.69 11.04 -12.87
N ILE A 59 3.60 11.89 -11.84
CA ILE A 59 3.96 11.55 -10.46
C ILE A 59 3.13 10.37 -9.94
N ILE A 60 1.84 10.30 -10.28
CA ILE A 60 0.96 9.21 -9.86
C ILE A 60 1.24 7.91 -10.63
N ILE A 61 1.56 7.98 -11.92
CA ILE A 61 1.89 6.79 -12.74
C ILE A 61 3.14 6.08 -12.20
N GLU A 62 4.10 6.83 -11.66
CA GLU A 62 5.30 6.28 -11.03
C GLU A 62 5.01 5.50 -9.72
N GLN A 63 3.80 5.60 -9.17
CA GLN A 63 3.39 4.90 -7.95
C GLN A 63 2.62 3.61 -8.29
N ASN A 64 3.33 2.47 -8.33
CA ASN A 64 2.77 1.15 -8.67
C ASN A 64 1.65 0.65 -7.73
N ASN A 65 1.51 1.25 -6.55
CA ASN A 65 0.51 0.93 -5.53
C ASN A 65 -0.76 1.79 -5.63
N ILE A 66 -0.89 2.65 -6.66
CA ILE A 66 -2.06 3.50 -6.90
C ILE A 66 -2.75 3.07 -8.20
N SER A 67 -3.99 2.59 -8.10
CA SER A 67 -4.80 2.24 -9.28
C SER A 67 -5.42 3.47 -9.96
N LYS A 68 -5.89 4.44 -9.18
CA LYS A 68 -6.49 5.69 -9.66
C LYS A 68 -6.30 6.79 -8.63
N ALA A 69 -6.05 8.02 -9.09
CA ALA A 69 -6.05 9.21 -8.26
C ALA A 69 -6.61 10.41 -9.03
N ASP A 70 -7.28 11.30 -8.30
CA ASP A 70 -7.80 12.56 -8.80
C ASP A 70 -7.30 13.70 -7.91
N ALA A 71 -6.94 14.85 -8.51
CA ALA A 71 -6.45 16.01 -7.77
C ALA A 71 -7.25 17.29 -8.04
N VAL A 72 -7.48 18.05 -6.97
CA VAL A 72 -8.15 19.35 -7.00
C VAL A 72 -7.26 20.38 -6.34
N ILE A 73 -6.85 21.38 -7.11
CA ILE A 73 -6.11 22.54 -6.60
C ILE A 73 -7.11 23.64 -6.26
N ARG A 74 -6.94 24.25 -5.08
CA ARG A 74 -7.75 25.38 -4.64
C ARG A 74 -6.88 26.62 -4.40
N PRO A 75 -7.34 27.80 -4.82
CA PRO A 75 -8.53 28.02 -5.65
C PRO A 75 -8.34 27.49 -7.09
N PRO A 76 -9.43 27.26 -7.86
CA PRO A 76 -9.36 26.56 -9.15
C PRO A 76 -8.60 27.30 -10.25
N TRP A 77 -8.36 28.61 -10.09
CA TRP A 77 -7.53 29.40 -10.99
C TRP A 77 -6.02 29.17 -10.82
N LYS A 78 -5.60 28.47 -9.76
CA LYS A 78 -4.18 28.11 -9.58
C LYS A 78 -3.85 26.82 -10.33
N ASN A 79 -2.72 26.85 -11.02
CA ASN A 79 -2.19 25.70 -11.76
C ASN A 79 -1.11 24.93 -11.01
N PHE A 80 -0.76 25.35 -9.79
CA PHE A 80 0.30 24.75 -9.00
C PHE A 80 -0.23 24.30 -7.64
N PHE A 81 0.24 23.14 -7.20
CA PHE A 81 0.04 22.69 -5.83
C PHE A 81 0.74 23.66 -4.86
N PRO A 82 0.26 23.78 -3.61
CA PRO A 82 0.96 24.54 -2.59
C PRO A 82 2.40 24.06 -2.43
N SER A 83 3.34 24.99 -2.28
CA SER A 83 4.75 24.65 -1.99
C SER A 83 4.94 24.04 -0.61
N ASN A 84 4.01 24.29 0.33
CA ASN A 84 4.01 23.65 1.63
C ASN A 84 3.22 22.33 1.54
N SER A 85 3.92 21.21 1.68
CA SER A 85 3.37 19.85 1.65
C SER A 85 2.26 19.62 2.68
N ALA A 86 2.31 20.28 3.84
CA ALA A 86 1.27 20.18 4.86
C ALA A 86 -0.08 20.77 4.41
N LYS A 87 -0.10 21.60 3.35
CA LYS A 87 -1.34 22.11 2.74
C LYS A 87 -1.94 21.16 1.70
N ILE A 88 -1.30 20.02 1.43
CA ILE A 88 -1.78 19.01 0.50
C ILE A 88 -2.42 17.88 1.31
N SER A 89 -3.72 17.68 1.14
CA SER A 89 -4.45 16.60 1.84
C SER A 89 -4.68 15.43 0.89
N ILE A 90 -4.29 14.22 1.33
CA ILE A 90 -4.49 12.97 0.60
C ILE A 90 -5.55 12.16 1.34
N LYS A 91 -6.57 11.70 0.61
CA LYS A 91 -7.59 10.79 1.12
C LYS A 91 -7.51 9.48 0.35
N ILE A 92 -7.29 8.38 1.07
CA ILE A 92 -7.26 7.04 0.49
C ILE A 92 -8.69 6.50 0.53
N ILE A 93 -9.21 6.13 -0.65
CA ILE A 93 -10.54 5.53 -0.78
C ILE A 93 -10.35 4.07 -1.18
N THR A 94 -10.63 3.16 -0.25
CA THR A 94 -10.70 1.73 -0.54
C THR A 94 -12.15 1.43 -0.92
N LYS A 95 -12.37 0.95 -2.15
CA LYS A 95 -13.65 0.35 -2.55
C LYS A 95 -13.65 -1.13 -2.24
#